data_AF-A0A3N2M3M2-F1
#
_entry.id   AF-A0A3N2M3M2-F1
#
_cell.length_a   1.000
_cell.length_b   1.000
_cell.length_c   1.000
_cell.angle_alpha   90.00
_cell.angle_beta   90.00
_cell.angle_gamma   90.00
#
_symmetry.space_group_name_H-M   'P 1'
#
loop_
_entity.id
_entity.type
_entity.pdbx_description
1 polymer ?
#
loop_
_entity_poly.entity_id
_entity_poly.type
_entity_poly.pdbx_seq_one_letter_code
_entity_poly.pdbx_strand_id
1 'polypeptide(L)'
;MWLSSSSVGRKFVMAVTGAVLVLFLTFHCLMNAIAICWPAAYNSVCEFLGANWYALIASAGLALFIVVHIIYAVMLTLQNRKARGKDRYALSSRPKTVEWSSQNMLVLGIVILAFLAVHMIQFWAKMQLQEIRGVHDVLPPAAGTLFIQEAFSQFYTPIIYIIGFIALWFHLNHGIWSMFQSIGWDNQVWICRLKKVACWWSSIVVALFIIQAIVFTVKAHDNFYKTDETLRQQYKEMLVPMFEKDFGPDAASAITAAPFDQMKQMIKGTLSQMEAPEAQSYFANDPQFPSRLETIKAAAALIDYLDVDVEEAAVESATETTPQTEPEPGK
;
A
#
# COMPACT_ATOMS: atom_id res chain seq x y z
N MET A 1 -32.87 1.29 -17.86
CA MET A 1 -33.17 0.88 -16.45
C MET A 1 -33.25 2.12 -15.57
N TRP A 2 -34.12 2.13 -14.56
CA TRP A 2 -34.36 3.29 -13.67
C TRP A 2 -33.10 3.81 -12.96
N LEU A 3 -32.18 2.90 -12.61
CA LEU A 3 -30.90 3.20 -11.94
C LEU A 3 -30.00 4.16 -12.73
N SER A 4 -30.00 4.09 -14.07
CA SER A 4 -29.18 4.96 -14.93
C SER A 4 -29.93 6.13 -15.56
N SER A 5 -31.27 6.07 -15.60
CA SER A 5 -32.11 7.04 -16.31
C SER A 5 -32.70 8.13 -15.40
N SER A 6 -32.88 7.86 -14.11
CA SER A 6 -33.40 8.84 -13.15
C SER A 6 -32.30 9.52 -12.34
N SER A 7 -32.55 10.75 -11.87
CA SER A 7 -31.64 11.47 -10.97
C SER A 7 -31.52 10.80 -9.60
N VAL A 8 -32.61 10.19 -9.12
CA VAL A 8 -32.66 9.45 -7.85
C VAL A 8 -31.84 8.17 -7.94
N GLY A 9 -32.03 7.37 -9.00
CA GLY A 9 -31.29 6.12 -9.22
C GLY A 9 -29.77 6.34 -9.27
N ARG A 10 -29.31 7.41 -9.94
CA ARG A 10 -27.87 7.75 -10.00
C ARG A 10 -27.29 8.09 -8.64
N LYS A 11 -28.01 8.86 -7.82
CA LYS A 11 -27.58 9.20 -6.46
C LYS A 11 -27.56 7.99 -5.54
N PHE A 12 -28.51 7.07 -5.71
CA PHE A 12 -28.51 5.80 -4.98
C PHE A 12 -27.28 4.95 -5.30
N VAL A 13 -26.94 4.78 -6.59
CA VAL A 13 -25.72 4.05 -7.00
C VAL A 13 -24.46 4.72 -6.44
N MET A 14 -24.38 6.05 -6.45
CA MET A 14 -23.27 6.78 -5.83
C MET A 14 -23.17 6.52 -4.32
N ALA A 15 -24.28 6.50 -3.61
CA ALA A 15 -24.32 6.24 -2.17
C ALA A 15 -23.84 4.82 -1.84
N VAL A 16 -24.35 3.80 -2.55
CA VAL A 16 -23.98 2.39 -2.33
C VAL A 16 -22.50 2.15 -2.63
N THR A 17 -22.03 2.62 -3.79
CA THR A 17 -20.60 2.49 -4.15
C THR A 17 -19.72 3.22 -3.14
N GLY A 18 -20.08 4.44 -2.74
CA GLY A 18 -19.35 5.19 -1.72
C GLY A 18 -19.31 4.48 -0.36
N ALA A 19 -20.41 3.87 0.08
CA ALA A 19 -20.46 3.12 1.33
C ALA A 19 -19.49 1.92 1.31
N VAL A 20 -19.45 1.15 0.21
CA VAL A 20 -18.50 0.04 0.04
C VAL A 20 -17.05 0.54 0.12
N LEU A 21 -16.73 1.65 -0.55
CA LEU A 21 -15.37 2.22 -0.53
C LEU A 21 -14.97 2.74 0.86
N VAL A 22 -15.92 3.32 1.62
CA VAL A 22 -15.69 3.73 3.01
C VAL A 22 -15.39 2.52 3.90
N LEU A 23 -16.16 1.43 3.77
CA LEU A 23 -15.93 0.19 4.52
C LEU A 23 -14.57 -0.42 4.18
N PHE A 24 -14.23 -0.51 2.90
CA PHE A 24 -12.92 -0.96 2.45
C PHE A 24 -11.80 -0.09 3.04
N LEU A 25 -11.93 1.23 2.98
CA LEU A 25 -10.91 2.14 3.51
C LEU A 25 -10.75 2.00 5.03
N THR A 26 -11.85 1.75 5.74
CA THR A 26 -11.82 1.45 7.19
C THR A 26 -10.98 0.21 7.46
N PHE A 27 -11.31 -0.89 6.76
CA PHE A 27 -10.58 -2.15 6.87
C PHE A 27 -9.10 -1.98 6.50
N HIS A 28 -8.82 -1.28 5.40
CA HIS A 28 -7.48 -1.02 4.91
C HIS A 28 -6.65 -0.19 5.92
N CYS A 29 -7.24 0.84 6.54
CA CYS A 29 -6.59 1.62 7.58
C CYS A 29 -6.24 0.77 8.81
N LEU A 30 -7.17 -0.08 9.26
CA LEU A 30 -6.94 -0.97 10.42
C LEU A 30 -5.87 -2.03 10.12
N MET A 31 -5.89 -2.61 8.93
CA MET A 31 -4.87 -3.55 8.49
C MET A 31 -3.48 -2.89 8.46
N ASN A 32 -3.36 -1.69 7.91
CA ASN A 32 -2.08 -0.97 7.89
C ASN A 32 -1.60 -0.58 9.30
N ALA A 33 -2.51 -0.38 10.27
CA ALA A 33 -2.11 -0.16 11.65
C ALA A 33 -1.42 -1.39 12.27
N ILE A 34 -1.74 -2.62 11.80
CA ILE A 34 -1.02 -3.83 12.20
C ILE A 34 0.46 -3.76 11.78
N ALA A 35 0.78 -3.18 10.62
CA ALA A 35 2.17 -3.02 10.18
C ALA A 35 3.01 -2.14 11.11
N ILE A 36 2.37 -1.19 11.82
CA ILE A 36 3.03 -0.36 12.83
C ILE A 36 3.28 -1.17 14.11
N CYS A 37 2.23 -1.80 14.64
CA CYS A 37 2.26 -2.43 15.96
C CYS A 37 2.93 -3.80 15.95
N TRP A 38 2.71 -4.59 14.91
CA TRP A 38 3.16 -5.97 14.76
C TRP A 38 3.55 -6.28 13.30
N PRO A 39 4.73 -5.81 12.84
CA PRO A 39 5.17 -5.95 11.45
C PRO A 39 5.12 -7.40 10.91
N ALA A 40 5.53 -8.38 11.72
CA ALA A 40 5.46 -9.79 11.30
C ALA A 40 4.02 -10.29 11.12
N ALA A 41 3.08 -9.85 11.97
CA ALA A 41 1.66 -10.18 11.79
C ALA A 41 1.07 -9.53 10.53
N TYR A 42 1.56 -8.36 10.12
CA TYR A 42 1.15 -7.74 8.87
C TYR A 42 1.49 -8.60 7.65
N ASN A 43 2.68 -9.21 7.60
CA ASN A 43 3.03 -10.14 6.51
C ASN A 43 2.11 -11.37 6.47
N SER A 44 1.72 -11.92 7.63
CA SER A 44 0.73 -13.00 7.67
C SER A 44 -0.65 -12.54 7.16
N VAL A 45 -1.02 -11.28 7.40
CA VAL A 45 -2.23 -10.70 6.80
C VAL A 45 -2.07 -10.54 5.28
N CYS A 46 -0.89 -10.14 4.79
CA CYS A 46 -0.60 -10.09 3.35
C CYS A 46 -0.67 -11.46 2.69
N GLU A 47 -0.18 -12.51 3.35
CA GLU A 47 -0.32 -13.90 2.89
C GLU A 47 -1.78 -14.34 2.84
N PHE A 48 -2.55 -14.07 3.90
CA PHE A 48 -3.99 -14.37 3.94
C PHE A 48 -4.76 -13.62 2.83
N LEU A 49 -4.45 -12.34 2.60
CA LEU A 49 -5.08 -11.51 1.57
C LEU A 49 -4.37 -11.58 0.20
N GLY A 50 -3.46 -12.53 0.01
CA GLY A 50 -2.78 -12.80 -1.25
C GLY A 50 -3.72 -13.29 -2.35
N ALA A 51 -3.22 -14.01 -3.35
CA ALA A 51 -3.99 -14.50 -4.49
C ALA A 51 -4.95 -15.67 -4.17
N ASN A 52 -5.49 -15.71 -2.95
CA ASN A 52 -6.55 -16.61 -2.54
C ASN A 52 -7.88 -16.25 -3.25
N TRP A 53 -8.66 -17.27 -3.64
CA TRP A 53 -9.88 -17.08 -4.45
C TRP A 53 -10.87 -16.04 -3.86
N TYR A 54 -11.04 -16.00 -2.54
CA TYR A 54 -11.94 -15.05 -1.88
C TYR A 54 -11.40 -13.62 -1.94
N ALA A 55 -10.08 -13.44 -1.78
CA ALA A 55 -9.41 -12.16 -1.89
C ALA A 55 -9.44 -11.67 -3.35
N LEU A 56 -9.27 -12.56 -4.34
CA LEU A 56 -9.40 -12.21 -5.76
C LEU A 56 -10.81 -11.72 -6.09
N ILE A 57 -11.86 -12.40 -5.62
CA ILE A 57 -13.25 -11.97 -5.80
C ILE A 57 -13.48 -10.61 -5.14
N ALA A 58 -13.00 -10.42 -3.90
CA ALA A 58 -13.11 -9.16 -3.20
C ALA A 58 -12.40 -8.00 -3.93
N SER A 59 -11.16 -8.21 -4.39
CA SER A 59 -10.38 -7.24 -5.16
C SER A 59 -11.05 -6.89 -6.49
N ALA A 60 -11.57 -7.88 -7.22
CA ALA A 60 -12.32 -7.65 -8.46
C ALA A 60 -13.63 -6.88 -8.23
N GLY A 61 -14.37 -7.24 -7.18
CA GLY A 61 -15.58 -6.53 -6.76
C GLY A 61 -15.29 -5.09 -6.38
N LEU A 62 -14.23 -4.84 -5.61
CA LEU A 62 -13.81 -3.50 -5.23
C LEU A 62 -13.42 -2.67 -6.45
N ALA A 63 -12.64 -3.23 -7.39
CA ALA A 63 -12.29 -2.58 -8.65
C ALA A 63 -13.55 -2.19 -9.44
N LEU A 64 -14.54 -3.08 -9.52
CA LEU A 64 -15.83 -2.79 -10.15
C LEU A 64 -16.55 -1.62 -9.44
N PHE A 65 -16.62 -1.62 -8.11
CA PHE A 65 -17.25 -0.52 -7.36
C PHE A 65 -16.52 0.82 -7.57
N ILE A 66 -15.19 0.83 -7.63
CA ILE A 66 -14.39 2.03 -7.94
C ILE A 66 -14.74 2.55 -9.34
N VAL A 67 -14.75 1.68 -10.35
CA VAL A 67 -15.07 2.07 -11.74
C VAL A 67 -16.49 2.63 -11.83
N VAL A 68 -17.47 1.95 -11.24
CA VAL A 68 -18.86 2.42 -11.23
C VAL A 68 -18.99 3.76 -10.49
N HIS A 69 -18.30 3.92 -9.36
CA HIS A 69 -18.28 5.16 -8.59
C HIS A 69 -17.75 6.33 -9.43
N ILE A 70 -16.63 6.15 -10.13
CA ILE A 70 -16.04 7.17 -11.00
C ILE A 70 -16.98 7.52 -12.16
N ILE A 71 -17.55 6.53 -12.85
CA ILE A 71 -18.47 6.77 -13.97
C ILE A 71 -19.65 7.62 -13.51
N TYR A 72 -20.33 7.23 -12.42
CA TYR A 72 -21.48 7.98 -11.92
C TYR A 72 -21.09 9.36 -11.36
N ALA A 73 -19.92 9.50 -10.73
CA ALA A 73 -19.40 10.78 -10.25
C ALA A 73 -19.18 11.77 -11.41
N VAL A 74 -18.57 11.31 -12.51
CA VAL A 74 -18.36 12.12 -13.72
C VAL A 74 -19.70 12.46 -14.37
N MET A 75 -20.59 11.48 -14.55
CA MET A 75 -21.92 11.70 -15.11
C MET A 75 -22.71 12.77 -14.34
N LEU A 76 -22.74 12.68 -13.01
CA LEU A 76 -23.42 13.66 -12.16
C LEU A 76 -22.75 15.03 -12.21
N THR A 77 -21.42 15.08 -12.23
CA THR A 77 -20.70 16.36 -12.33
C THR A 77 -20.99 17.09 -13.64
N LEU A 78 -20.99 16.37 -14.76
CA LEU A 78 -21.32 16.92 -16.07
C LEU A 78 -22.79 17.36 -16.15
N GLN A 79 -23.71 16.58 -15.59
CA GLN A 79 -25.14 16.94 -15.52
C GLN A 79 -25.36 18.19 -14.67
N ASN A 80 -24.75 18.27 -13.49
CA ASN A 80 -24.83 19.45 -12.62
C ASN A 80 -24.24 20.69 -13.30
N ARG A 81 -23.11 20.54 -14.00
CA ARG A 81 -22.49 21.63 -14.76
C ARG A 81 -23.36 22.09 -15.93
N LYS A 82 -23.98 21.15 -16.66
CA LYS A 82 -24.92 21.47 -17.74
C LYS A 82 -26.17 22.18 -17.21
N ALA A 83 -26.73 21.71 -16.11
CA ALA A 83 -27.92 22.30 -15.48
C ALA A 83 -27.67 23.70 -14.91
N ARG A 84 -26.44 23.99 -14.45
CA ARG A 84 -26.05 25.32 -13.96
C ARG A 84 -25.92 26.37 -15.09
N GLY A 85 -25.84 25.95 -16.36
CA GLY A 85 -25.77 26.87 -17.51
C GLY A 85 -24.43 27.61 -17.65
N LYS A 86 -24.35 28.58 -18.59
CA LYS A 86 -23.17 29.44 -18.81
C LYS A 86 -23.13 30.64 -17.85
N ASP A 87 -24.20 30.89 -17.11
CA ASP A 87 -24.31 32.05 -16.24
C ASP A 87 -23.42 31.87 -15.01
N ARG A 88 -22.28 32.54 -15.04
CA ARG A 88 -21.34 32.63 -13.92
C ARG A 88 -21.95 33.57 -12.86
N TYR A 89 -22.97 33.10 -12.15
CA TYR A 89 -23.62 33.75 -11.00
C TYR A 89 -23.96 35.25 -11.20
N ALA A 90 -25.22 35.56 -11.44
CA ALA A 90 -25.77 36.92 -11.31
C ALA A 90 -25.80 37.46 -9.85
N LEU A 91 -25.09 36.82 -8.92
CA LEU A 91 -24.96 37.21 -7.52
C LEU A 91 -23.47 37.12 -7.14
N SER A 92 -22.86 38.27 -6.88
CA SER A 92 -21.45 38.44 -6.51
C SER A 92 -21.10 37.91 -5.11
N SER A 93 -22.08 37.48 -4.32
CA SER A 93 -21.88 36.95 -2.98
C SER A 93 -22.11 35.44 -2.92
N ARG A 94 -21.06 34.72 -2.49
CA ARG A 94 -21.12 33.30 -2.18
C ARG A 94 -22.09 33.07 -1.01
N PRO A 95 -23.11 32.20 -1.14
CA PRO A 95 -23.88 31.78 0.02
C PRO A 95 -22.94 31.08 1.01
N LYS A 96 -22.94 31.51 2.29
CA LYS A 96 -22.14 30.91 3.38
C LYS A 96 -22.42 29.41 3.61
N THR A 97 -23.43 28.86 2.95
CA THR A 97 -23.97 27.51 3.14
C THR A 97 -23.36 26.44 2.23
N VAL A 98 -22.48 26.79 1.28
CA VAL A 98 -21.88 25.83 0.34
C VAL A 98 -20.42 25.55 0.68
N GLU A 99 -20.15 24.32 1.14
CA GLU A 99 -18.80 23.83 1.47
C GLU A 99 -17.86 23.83 0.25
N TRP A 100 -16.60 24.24 0.44
CA TRP A 100 -15.61 24.26 -0.64
C TRP A 100 -15.34 22.88 -1.24
N SER A 101 -15.33 21.83 -0.41
CA SER A 101 -15.15 20.44 -0.84
C SER A 101 -16.23 20.02 -1.84
N SER A 102 -17.48 20.39 -1.59
CA SER A 102 -18.62 20.09 -2.47
C SER A 102 -18.48 20.71 -3.87
N GLN A 103 -17.75 21.81 -3.99
CA GLN A 103 -17.50 22.50 -5.26
C GLN A 103 -16.36 21.87 -6.05
N ASN A 104 -15.46 21.16 -5.38
CA ASN A 104 -14.23 20.61 -5.96
C ASN A 104 -14.19 19.07 -5.96
N MET A 105 -15.32 18.39 -5.72
CA MET A 105 -15.39 16.93 -5.63
C MET A 105 -14.77 16.19 -6.82
N LEU A 106 -14.95 16.68 -8.06
CA LEU A 106 -14.31 16.07 -9.23
C LEU A 106 -12.79 16.23 -9.21
N VAL A 107 -12.28 17.41 -8.85
CA VAL A 107 -10.84 17.67 -8.76
C VAL A 107 -10.21 16.81 -7.67
N LEU A 108 -10.84 16.75 -6.49
CA LEU A 108 -10.41 15.88 -5.40
C LEU A 108 -10.40 14.41 -5.84
N GLY A 109 -11.43 13.96 -6.58
CA GLY A 109 -11.49 12.62 -7.15
C GLY A 109 -10.35 12.31 -8.12
N ILE A 110 -9.95 13.27 -8.96
CA ILE A 110 -8.80 13.12 -9.87
C ILE A 110 -7.49 13.00 -9.09
N VAL A 111 -7.28 13.81 -8.04
CA VAL A 111 -6.10 13.71 -7.18
C VAL A 111 -6.04 12.36 -6.48
N ILE A 112 -7.18 11.89 -5.95
CA ILE A 112 -7.28 10.56 -5.32
C ILE A 112 -7.00 9.45 -6.34
N LEU A 113 -7.47 9.57 -7.58
CA LEU A 113 -7.20 8.58 -8.63
C LEU A 113 -5.71 8.53 -9.00
N ALA A 114 -5.04 9.69 -9.07
CA ALA A 114 -3.60 9.75 -9.30
C ALA A 114 -2.82 9.11 -8.14
N PHE A 115 -3.19 9.42 -6.89
CA PHE A 115 -2.66 8.76 -5.69
C PHE A 115 -2.90 7.24 -5.73
N LEU A 116 -4.11 6.81 -6.07
CA LEU A 116 -4.46 5.39 -6.17
C LEU A 116 -3.61 4.67 -7.23
N ALA A 117 -3.31 5.30 -8.37
CA ALA A 117 -2.45 4.71 -9.38
C ALA A 117 -1.03 4.43 -8.84
N VAL A 118 -0.43 5.41 -8.15
CA VAL A 118 0.88 5.23 -7.50
C VAL A 118 0.82 4.12 -6.44
N HIS A 119 -0.22 4.14 -5.61
CA HIS A 119 -0.44 3.11 -4.59
C HIS A 119 -0.57 1.70 -5.18
N MET A 120 -1.33 1.54 -6.26
CA MET A 120 -1.51 0.25 -6.94
C MET A 120 -0.21 -0.25 -7.58
N ILE A 121 0.63 0.63 -8.11
CA ILE A 121 1.94 0.28 -8.68
C ILE A 121 2.91 -0.19 -7.59
N GLN A 122 2.92 0.50 -6.44
CA GLN A 122 3.85 0.19 -5.34
C GLN A 122 3.47 -1.09 -4.59
N PHE A 123 2.18 -1.39 -4.43
CA PHE A 123 1.72 -2.51 -3.61
C PHE A 123 1.04 -3.60 -4.43
N TRP A 124 -0.19 -3.36 -4.92
CA TRP A 124 -0.98 -4.41 -5.57
C TRP A 124 -0.27 -5.07 -6.77
N ALA A 125 0.41 -4.28 -7.61
CA ALA A 125 1.12 -4.76 -8.79
C ALA A 125 2.37 -5.58 -8.46
N LYS A 126 2.98 -5.36 -7.28
CA LYS A 126 4.16 -6.08 -6.81
C LYS A 126 3.84 -7.27 -5.91
N MET A 127 2.64 -7.26 -5.31
CA MET A 127 2.17 -8.31 -4.41
C MET A 127 1.19 -9.25 -5.13
N GLN A 128 -0.11 -8.99 -5.00
CA GLN A 128 -1.19 -9.86 -5.48
C GLN A 128 -1.12 -10.12 -6.99
N LEU A 129 -0.72 -9.14 -7.81
CA LEU A 129 -0.56 -9.34 -9.26
C LEU A 129 0.59 -10.29 -9.61
N GLN A 130 1.73 -10.22 -8.91
CA GLN A 130 2.86 -11.11 -9.18
C GLN A 130 2.50 -12.55 -8.82
N GLU A 131 1.81 -12.73 -7.70
CA GLU A 131 1.30 -14.04 -7.27
C GLU A 131 0.30 -14.61 -8.29
N ILE A 132 -0.64 -13.81 -8.81
CA ILE A 132 -1.57 -14.22 -9.89
C ILE A 132 -0.81 -14.65 -11.14
N ARG A 133 0.27 -13.95 -11.49
CA ARG A 133 1.09 -14.25 -12.67
C ARG A 133 2.00 -15.46 -12.48
N GLY A 134 2.15 -15.96 -11.25
CA GLY A 134 3.14 -16.98 -10.90
C GLY A 134 4.58 -16.50 -11.15
N VAL A 135 4.82 -15.18 -11.11
CA VAL A 135 6.15 -14.60 -11.29
C VAL A 135 6.71 -14.33 -9.90
N HIS A 136 7.86 -14.93 -9.61
CA HIS A 136 8.61 -14.68 -8.39
C HIS A 136 9.70 -13.64 -8.71
N ASP A 137 9.51 -12.42 -8.20
CA ASP A 137 10.56 -11.41 -8.17
C ASP A 137 11.47 -11.65 -6.96
N VAL A 138 12.47 -10.80 -6.75
CA VAL A 138 13.41 -10.88 -5.62
C VAL A 138 12.68 -10.92 -4.27
N LEU A 139 11.59 -10.15 -4.13
CA LEU A 139 10.81 -10.08 -2.90
C LEU A 139 9.62 -11.06 -2.94
N PRO A 140 9.44 -11.91 -1.92
CA PRO A 140 8.25 -12.74 -1.81
C PRO A 140 6.97 -11.87 -1.82
N PRO A 141 5.93 -12.18 -2.61
CA PRO A 141 4.71 -11.38 -2.69
C PRO A 141 4.00 -11.15 -1.35
N ALA A 142 4.16 -12.08 -0.40
CA ALA A 142 3.61 -12.00 0.95
C ALA A 142 4.44 -11.14 1.92
N ALA A 143 5.67 -10.74 1.56
CA ALA A 143 6.55 -9.90 2.37
C ALA A 143 6.13 -8.42 2.31
N GLY A 144 4.90 -8.11 2.76
CA GLY A 144 4.32 -6.77 2.74
C GLY A 144 5.23 -5.69 3.36
N THR A 145 5.94 -6.00 4.43
CA THR A 145 6.91 -5.09 5.07
C THR A 145 8.09 -4.71 4.17
N LEU A 146 8.54 -5.60 3.27
CA LEU A 146 9.59 -5.26 2.30
C LEU A 146 9.08 -4.37 1.17
N PHE A 147 7.80 -4.46 0.80
CA PHE A 147 7.19 -3.50 -0.11
C PHE A 147 6.96 -2.13 0.56
N ILE A 148 6.67 -2.11 1.87
CA ILE A 148 6.69 -0.87 2.66
C ILE A 148 8.09 -0.25 2.66
N GLN A 149 9.12 -1.06 2.92
CA GLN A 149 10.54 -0.65 2.84
C GLN A 149 10.82 0.01 1.49
N GLU A 150 10.56 -0.70 0.39
CA GLU A 150 10.90 -0.20 -0.95
C GLU A 150 10.14 1.09 -1.32
N ALA A 151 8.85 1.15 -1.00
CA ALA A 151 8.03 2.33 -1.31
C ALA A 151 8.44 3.54 -0.47
N PHE A 152 8.62 3.38 0.83
CA PHE A 152 8.80 4.49 1.77
C PHE A 152 10.26 4.89 2.03
N SER A 153 11.24 4.14 1.52
CA SER A 153 12.62 4.64 1.37
C SER A 153 12.76 5.72 0.29
N GLN A 154 11.72 5.93 -0.54
CA GLN A 154 11.72 6.96 -1.56
C GLN A 154 11.18 8.28 -0.99
N PHE A 155 11.98 9.35 -1.00
CA PHE A 155 11.62 10.65 -0.41
C PHE A 155 10.30 11.25 -0.94
N TYR A 156 9.94 10.93 -2.19
CA TYR A 156 8.73 11.45 -2.82
C TYR A 156 7.45 10.70 -2.41
N THR A 157 7.55 9.45 -1.95
CA THR A 157 6.40 8.64 -1.56
C THR A 157 5.57 9.29 -0.46
N PRO A 158 6.12 9.66 0.72
CA PRO A 158 5.32 10.31 1.77
C PRO A 158 4.68 11.61 1.31
N ILE A 159 5.33 12.39 0.44
CA ILE A 159 4.78 13.64 -0.10
C ILE A 159 3.53 13.36 -0.95
N ILE A 160 3.63 12.42 -1.89
CA ILE A 160 2.49 12.03 -2.76
C ILE A 160 1.34 11.49 -1.91
N TYR A 161 1.66 10.67 -0.90
CA TYR A 161 0.66 10.04 -0.02
C TYR A 161 -0.06 11.09 0.83
N ILE A 162 0.66 12.04 1.44
CA ILE A 162 0.05 13.11 2.25
C ILE A 162 -0.87 13.99 1.40
N ILE A 163 -0.46 14.36 0.18
CA ILE A 163 -1.32 15.10 -0.76
C ILE A 163 -2.60 14.30 -1.06
N GLY A 164 -2.45 13.01 -1.36
CA GLY A 164 -3.56 12.08 -1.59
C GLY A 164 -4.50 11.99 -0.38
N PHE A 165 -3.96 11.89 0.83
CA PHE A 165 -4.72 11.80 2.07
C PHE A 165 -5.47 13.09 2.42
N ILE A 166 -4.89 14.26 2.15
CA ILE A 166 -5.59 15.54 2.31
C ILE A 166 -6.76 15.63 1.32
N ALA A 167 -6.55 15.24 0.05
CA ALA A 167 -7.64 15.20 -0.93
C ALA A 167 -8.74 14.21 -0.51
N LEU A 168 -8.33 13.05 -0.01
CA LEU A 168 -9.21 12.01 0.53
C LEU A 168 -10.01 12.51 1.74
N TRP A 169 -9.41 13.31 2.64
CA TRP A 169 -10.10 13.92 3.76
C TRP A 169 -11.28 14.79 3.31
N PHE A 170 -11.05 15.71 2.38
CA PHE A 170 -12.12 16.56 1.85
C PHE A 170 -13.20 15.74 1.14
N HIS A 171 -12.79 14.71 0.39
CA HIS A 171 -13.70 13.84 -0.34
C HIS A 171 -14.59 13.02 0.61
N LEU A 172 -14.02 12.39 1.64
CA LEU A 172 -14.74 11.59 2.64
C LEU A 172 -15.62 12.45 3.54
N ASN A 173 -15.10 13.58 4.02
CA ASN A 173 -15.84 14.50 4.88
C ASN A 173 -17.13 14.99 4.19
N HIS A 174 -17.14 15.12 2.86
CA HIS A 174 -18.36 15.39 2.10
C HIS A 174 -19.16 14.12 1.77
N GLY A 175 -18.49 13.08 1.27
CA GLY A 175 -19.09 11.84 0.76
C GLY A 175 -19.92 11.11 1.81
N ILE A 176 -19.45 11.04 3.05
CA ILE A 176 -20.08 10.24 4.11
C ILE A 176 -21.45 10.77 4.50
N TRP A 177 -21.62 12.07 4.74
CA TRP A 177 -22.96 12.57 5.07
C TRP A 177 -23.85 12.68 3.83
N SER A 178 -23.28 12.94 2.65
CA SER A 178 -24.05 13.10 1.41
C SER A 178 -24.64 11.79 0.89
N MET A 179 -24.04 10.64 1.18
CA MET A 179 -24.63 9.33 0.86
C MET A 179 -25.92 9.07 1.67
N PHE A 180 -25.98 9.46 2.94
CA PHE A 180 -27.19 9.33 3.76
C PHE A 180 -28.31 10.26 3.28
N GLN A 181 -27.96 11.49 2.88
CA GLN A 181 -28.92 12.38 2.22
C GLN A 181 -29.44 11.78 0.90
N SER A 182 -28.60 11.09 0.13
CA SER A 182 -29.01 10.49 -1.13
C SER A 182 -30.03 9.35 -0.98
N ILE A 183 -30.09 8.71 0.19
CA ILE A 183 -31.08 7.68 0.54
C ILE A 183 -32.23 8.21 1.42
N GLY A 184 -32.27 9.52 1.69
CA GLY A 184 -33.35 10.18 2.44
C GLY A 184 -33.23 10.10 3.96
N TRP A 185 -32.06 9.72 4.50
CA TRP A 185 -31.81 9.70 5.95
C TRP A 185 -31.16 11.01 6.43
N ASP A 186 -31.83 12.14 6.22
CA ASP A 186 -31.25 13.46 6.49
C ASP A 186 -32.23 14.49 7.07
N ASN A 187 -33.10 14.08 8.00
CA ASN A 187 -33.95 15.05 8.70
C ASN A 187 -33.12 16.14 9.43
N GLN A 188 -33.78 17.23 9.83
CA GLN A 188 -33.12 18.43 10.41
C GLN A 188 -32.19 18.13 11.60
N VAL A 189 -32.46 17.05 12.33
CA VAL A 189 -31.62 16.60 13.45
C VAL A 189 -30.47 15.73 12.96
N TRP A 190 -30.74 14.73 12.12
CA TRP A 190 -29.75 13.76 11.66
C TRP A 190 -28.72 14.35 10.73
N ILE A 191 -29.06 15.29 9.85
CA ILE A 191 -28.08 15.90 8.93
C ILE A 191 -26.94 16.59 9.70
N CYS A 192 -27.26 17.27 10.81
CA CYS A 192 -26.28 17.90 11.68
C CYS A 192 -25.36 16.87 12.36
N ARG A 193 -25.92 15.72 12.78
CA ARG A 193 -25.16 14.63 13.40
C ARG A 193 -24.26 13.93 12.39
N LEU A 194 -24.79 13.61 11.21
CA LEU A 194 -24.06 12.93 10.13
C LEU A 194 -22.86 13.75 9.65
N LYS A 195 -23.02 15.08 9.52
CA LYS A 195 -21.89 15.97 9.22
C LYS A 195 -20.80 15.93 10.29
N LYS A 196 -21.17 15.92 11.58
CA LYS A 196 -20.20 15.77 12.68
C LYS A 196 -19.51 14.41 12.64
N VAL A 197 -20.27 13.32 12.43
CA VAL A 197 -19.73 11.96 12.31
C VAL A 197 -18.77 11.87 11.13
N ALA A 198 -19.15 12.39 9.96
CA ALA A 198 -18.30 12.43 8.77
C ALA A 198 -16.97 13.14 9.06
N CYS A 199 -17.02 14.32 9.69
CA CYS A 199 -15.83 15.09 10.05
C CYS A 199 -14.91 14.34 11.02
N TRP A 200 -15.46 13.80 12.12
CA TRP A 200 -14.67 13.03 13.08
C TRP A 200 -14.06 11.79 12.45
N TRP A 201 -14.87 10.98 11.79
CA TRP A 201 -14.44 9.74 11.19
C TRP A 201 -13.38 9.97 10.09
N SER A 202 -13.61 10.91 9.17
CA SER A 202 -12.65 11.21 8.11
C SER A 202 -11.34 11.77 8.67
N SER A 203 -11.42 12.60 9.71
CA SER A 203 -10.23 13.16 10.35
C SER A 203 -9.40 12.10 11.05
N ILE A 204 -10.04 11.18 11.79
CA ILE A 204 -9.35 10.08 12.47
C ILE A 204 -8.68 9.16 11.45
N VAL A 205 -9.42 8.71 10.44
CA VAL A 205 -8.88 7.78 9.42
C VAL A 205 -7.72 8.39 8.66
N VAL A 206 -7.84 9.65 8.23
CA VAL A 206 -6.75 10.35 7.52
C VAL A 206 -5.56 10.64 8.43
N ALA A 207 -5.79 11.00 9.69
CA ALA A 207 -4.70 11.17 10.65
C ALA A 207 -3.92 9.85 10.85
N LEU A 208 -4.62 8.72 10.97
CA LEU A 208 -3.99 7.40 11.05
C LEU A 208 -3.18 7.06 9.79
N PHE A 209 -3.70 7.34 8.59
CA PHE A 209 -2.94 7.16 7.35
C PHE A 209 -1.70 8.04 7.27
N ILE A 210 -1.77 9.29 7.73
CA ILE A 210 -0.61 10.19 7.79
C ILE A 210 0.42 9.65 8.79
N ILE A 211 -0.01 9.21 9.97
CA ILE A 211 0.87 8.56 10.96
C ILE A 211 1.53 7.32 10.36
N GLN A 212 0.78 6.47 9.66
CA GLN A 212 1.30 5.32 8.94
C GLN A 212 2.39 5.71 7.95
N ALA A 213 2.13 6.68 7.06
CA ALA A 213 3.13 7.14 6.10
C ALA A 213 4.41 7.66 6.78
N ILE A 214 4.29 8.42 7.86
CA ILE A 214 5.44 8.94 8.62
C ILE A 214 6.23 7.79 9.25
N VAL A 215 5.56 6.90 10.00
CA VAL A 215 6.21 5.77 10.67
C VAL A 215 6.87 4.83 9.67
N PHE A 216 6.21 4.56 8.54
CA PHE A 216 6.77 3.73 7.47
C PHE A 216 8.01 4.36 6.85
N THR A 217 8.00 5.68 6.62
CA THR A 217 9.17 6.42 6.13
C THR A 217 10.34 6.31 7.09
N VAL A 218 10.13 6.61 8.38
CA VAL A 218 11.18 6.53 9.40
C VAL A 218 11.76 5.11 9.47
N LYS A 219 10.90 4.09 9.64
CA LYS A 219 11.34 2.70 9.72
C LYS A 219 12.06 2.22 8.44
N ALA A 220 11.62 2.69 7.27
CA ALA A 220 12.27 2.32 6.00
C ALA A 220 13.67 2.95 5.88
N HIS A 221 13.86 4.20 6.30
CA HIS A 221 15.17 4.84 6.31
C HIS A 221 16.11 4.23 7.36
N ASP A 222 15.58 3.78 8.51
CA ASP A 222 16.34 3.03 9.52
C ASP A 222 16.66 1.58 9.07
N ASN A 223 16.23 1.18 7.86
CA ASN A 223 16.29 -0.20 7.36
C ASN A 223 15.66 -1.24 8.30
N PHE A 224 14.73 -0.83 9.18
CA PHE A 224 14.13 -1.67 10.20
C PHE A 224 13.50 -2.94 9.61
N TYR A 225 12.79 -2.83 8.49
CA TYR A 225 12.12 -3.99 7.88
C TYR A 225 13.08 -5.00 7.24
N LYS A 226 14.34 -4.58 7.02
CA LYS A 226 15.42 -5.43 6.51
C LYS A 226 16.25 -6.05 7.62
N THR A 227 16.35 -5.41 8.79
CA THR A 227 17.29 -5.78 9.86
C THR A 227 16.62 -6.43 11.07
N ASP A 228 15.32 -6.23 11.29
CA ASP A 228 14.59 -6.84 12.40
C ASP A 228 14.67 -8.37 12.38
N GLU A 229 15.06 -8.96 13.52
CA GLU A 229 15.31 -10.41 13.64
C GLU A 229 14.05 -11.24 13.40
N THR A 230 12.89 -10.76 13.87
CA THR A 230 11.62 -11.48 13.73
C THR A 230 11.18 -11.48 12.26
N LEU A 231 11.29 -10.34 11.58
CA LEU A 231 11.01 -10.24 10.16
C LEU A 231 11.98 -11.07 9.32
N ARG A 232 13.28 -11.03 9.61
CA ARG A 232 14.27 -11.87 8.93
C ARG A 232 13.94 -13.35 9.08
N GLN A 233 13.60 -13.79 10.28
CA GLN A 233 13.16 -15.16 10.51
C GLN A 233 11.92 -15.51 9.69
N GLN A 234 10.94 -14.61 9.61
CA GLN A 234 9.75 -14.82 8.80
C GLN A 234 10.04 -14.89 7.29
N TYR A 235 10.93 -14.05 6.76
CA TYR A 235 11.30 -14.11 5.34
C TYR A 235 12.04 -15.40 4.98
N LYS A 236 12.84 -15.94 5.91
CA LYS A 236 13.44 -17.27 5.74
C LYS A 236 12.36 -18.34 5.58
N GLU A 237 11.31 -18.28 6.39
CA GLU A 237 10.21 -19.24 6.34
C GLU A 237 9.45 -19.16 5.01
N MET A 238 9.37 -17.97 4.40
CA MET A 238 8.79 -17.80 3.05
C MET A 238 9.58 -18.51 1.95
N LEU A 239 10.87 -18.83 2.16
CA LEU A 239 11.69 -19.59 1.21
C LEU A 239 11.49 -21.12 1.33
N VAL A 240 11.01 -21.60 2.49
CA VAL A 240 10.92 -23.03 2.82
C VAL A 240 10.15 -23.84 1.76
N PRO A 241 8.97 -23.41 1.26
CA PRO A 241 8.25 -24.19 0.25
C PRO A 241 9.01 -24.34 -1.08
N MET A 242 9.82 -23.34 -1.45
CA MET A 242 10.65 -23.40 -2.66
C MET A 242 11.79 -24.40 -2.48
N PHE A 243 12.46 -24.37 -1.33
CA PHE A 243 13.53 -25.31 -1.02
C PHE A 243 13.03 -26.74 -0.86
N GLU A 244 11.88 -26.95 -0.22
CA GLU A 244 11.27 -28.27 -0.11
C GLU A 244 10.96 -28.87 -1.49
N LYS A 245 10.41 -28.04 -2.39
CA LYS A 245 10.08 -28.45 -3.76
C LYS A 245 11.31 -28.85 -4.59
N ASP A 246 12.37 -28.05 -4.57
CA ASP A 246 13.52 -28.25 -5.49
C ASP A 246 14.68 -29.05 -4.88
N PHE A 247 14.83 -29.07 -3.55
CA PHE A 247 15.93 -29.71 -2.82
C PHE A 247 15.47 -30.76 -1.80
N GLY A 248 14.17 -30.87 -1.52
CA GLY A 248 13.61 -31.84 -0.58
C GLY A 248 13.51 -31.35 0.86
N PRO A 249 12.88 -32.14 1.75
CA PRO A 249 12.52 -31.72 3.11
C PRO A 249 13.72 -31.49 4.04
N ASP A 250 14.84 -32.16 3.79
CA ASP A 250 16.06 -31.99 4.58
C ASP A 250 16.68 -30.60 4.36
N ALA A 251 16.70 -30.14 3.10
CA ALA A 251 17.18 -28.79 2.77
C ALA A 251 16.26 -27.71 3.35
N ALA A 252 14.94 -27.92 3.26
CA ALA A 252 13.95 -27.05 3.87
C ALA A 252 14.15 -26.93 5.39
N SER A 253 14.39 -28.06 6.07
CA SER A 253 14.67 -28.10 7.51
C SER A 253 15.98 -27.36 7.86
N ALA A 254 17.01 -27.49 7.04
CA ALA A 254 18.29 -26.79 7.24
C ALA A 254 18.13 -25.27 7.13
N ILE A 255 17.33 -24.78 6.17
CA ILE A 255 16.98 -23.36 6.01
C ILE A 255 16.24 -22.84 7.24
N THR A 256 15.23 -23.57 7.73
CA THR A 256 14.47 -23.16 8.91
C THR A 256 15.35 -23.05 10.16
N ALA A 257 16.17 -24.07 10.42
CA ALA A 257 16.96 -24.19 11.64
C ALA A 257 18.21 -23.30 11.70
N ALA A 258 18.82 -22.97 10.55
CA ALA A 258 20.06 -22.19 10.52
C ALA A 258 19.83 -20.72 10.91
N PRO A 259 20.67 -20.11 11.77
CA PRO A 259 20.71 -18.66 11.93
C PRO A 259 20.85 -17.93 10.59
N PHE A 260 20.34 -16.69 10.50
CA PHE A 260 20.31 -15.94 9.23
C PHE A 260 21.69 -15.84 8.55
N ASP A 261 22.75 -15.52 9.31
CA ASP A 261 24.11 -15.41 8.75
C ASP A 261 24.66 -16.75 8.24
N GLN A 262 24.35 -17.85 8.95
CA GLN A 262 24.74 -19.18 8.51
C GLN A 262 24.00 -19.59 7.24
N MET A 263 22.70 -19.30 7.15
CA MET A 263 21.93 -19.51 5.93
C MET A 263 22.48 -18.69 4.77
N LYS A 264 22.79 -17.41 5.00
CA LYS A 264 23.38 -16.51 4.01
C LYS A 264 24.65 -17.13 3.42
N GLN A 265 25.56 -17.60 4.26
CA GLN A 265 26.78 -18.27 3.81
C GLN A 265 26.49 -19.55 3.03
N MET A 266 25.53 -20.36 3.50
CA MET A 266 25.12 -21.59 2.82
C MET A 266 24.58 -21.30 1.42
N ILE A 267 23.61 -20.39 1.28
CA ILE A 267 23.00 -20.04 0.00
C ILE A 267 24.03 -19.43 -0.96
N LYS A 268 24.84 -18.46 -0.51
CA LYS A 268 25.88 -17.84 -1.36
C LYS A 268 26.95 -18.85 -1.78
N GLY A 269 27.33 -19.76 -0.88
CA GLY A 269 28.27 -20.84 -1.18
C GLY A 269 27.71 -21.82 -2.21
N THR A 270 26.46 -22.26 -2.03
CA THR A 270 25.77 -23.14 -2.98
C THR A 270 25.63 -22.47 -4.36
N LEU A 271 25.23 -21.19 -4.41
CA LEU A 271 25.16 -20.45 -5.67
C LEU A 271 26.51 -20.43 -6.39
N SER A 272 27.58 -20.06 -5.69
CA SER A 272 28.94 -20.00 -6.25
C SER A 272 29.39 -21.36 -6.81
N GLN A 273 29.04 -22.46 -6.13
CA GLN A 273 29.34 -23.80 -6.61
C GLN A 273 28.52 -24.18 -7.84
N MET A 274 27.22 -23.85 -7.86
CA MET A 274 26.34 -24.17 -8.99
C MET A 274 26.64 -23.34 -10.24
N GLU A 275 27.13 -22.12 -10.09
CA GLU A 275 27.53 -21.25 -11.20
C GLU A 275 28.91 -21.57 -11.76
N ALA A 276 29.73 -22.37 -11.05
CA ALA A 276 31.03 -22.79 -11.55
C ALA A 276 30.90 -23.53 -12.89
N PRO A 277 31.78 -23.28 -13.87
CA PRO A 277 31.71 -23.92 -15.19
C PRO A 277 31.69 -25.45 -15.12
N GLU A 278 32.42 -26.00 -14.14
CA GLU A 278 32.49 -27.42 -13.84
C GLU A 278 31.12 -27.98 -13.43
N ALA A 279 30.39 -27.29 -12.55
CA ALA A 279 29.04 -27.69 -12.13
C ALA A 279 28.03 -27.62 -13.27
N GLN A 280 28.08 -26.57 -14.10
CA GLN A 280 27.19 -26.47 -15.26
C GLN A 280 27.39 -27.64 -16.25
N SER A 281 28.64 -28.07 -16.43
CA SER A 281 28.94 -29.24 -17.27
C SER A 281 28.51 -30.56 -16.63
N TYR A 282 28.68 -30.70 -15.31
CA TYR A 282 28.32 -31.90 -14.56
C TYR A 282 26.80 -32.12 -14.50
N PHE A 283 26.04 -31.04 -14.33
CA PHE A 283 24.58 -31.08 -14.23
C PHE A 283 23.87 -30.80 -15.56
N ALA A 284 24.59 -30.76 -16.70
CA ALA A 284 24.00 -30.55 -18.02
C ALA A 284 22.88 -31.55 -18.36
N ASN A 285 22.89 -32.73 -17.73
CA ASN A 285 21.89 -33.78 -17.90
C ASN A 285 20.87 -33.89 -16.75
N ASP A 286 20.98 -33.09 -15.69
CA ASP A 286 20.00 -33.06 -14.59
C ASP A 286 18.82 -32.15 -14.98
N PRO A 287 17.62 -32.71 -15.25
CA PRO A 287 16.46 -31.92 -15.66
C PRO A 287 16.00 -30.93 -14.58
N GLN A 288 16.36 -31.15 -13.31
CA GLN A 288 15.99 -30.30 -12.18
C GLN A 288 17.02 -29.20 -11.90
N PHE A 289 18.22 -29.28 -12.48
CA PHE A 289 19.27 -28.30 -12.23
C PHE A 289 18.85 -26.86 -12.58
N PRO A 290 18.16 -26.58 -13.71
CA PRO A 290 17.67 -25.24 -13.99
C PRO A 290 16.72 -24.69 -12.91
N SER A 291 15.78 -25.48 -12.41
CA SER A 291 14.85 -25.00 -11.37
C SER A 291 15.55 -24.77 -10.04
N ARG A 292 16.44 -25.70 -9.64
CA ARG A 292 17.28 -25.57 -8.44
C ARG A 292 18.16 -24.33 -8.48
N LEU A 293 18.79 -24.05 -9.62
CA LEU A 293 19.63 -22.88 -9.81
C LEU A 293 18.80 -21.59 -9.66
N GLU A 294 17.62 -21.52 -10.27
CA GLU A 294 16.74 -20.35 -10.13
C GLU A 294 16.24 -20.16 -8.69
N THR A 295 15.93 -21.23 -7.95
CA THR A 295 15.57 -21.14 -6.53
C THR A 295 16.72 -20.61 -5.68
N ILE A 296 17.95 -21.06 -5.90
CA ILE A 296 19.12 -20.56 -5.18
C ILE A 296 19.45 -19.11 -5.55
N LYS A 297 19.32 -18.73 -6.84
CA LYS A 297 19.47 -17.33 -7.27
C LYS A 297 18.44 -16.42 -6.64
N ALA A 298 17.16 -16.82 -6.62
CA ALA A 298 16.10 -16.04 -5.99
C ALA A 298 16.37 -15.85 -4.49
N ALA A 299 16.76 -16.92 -3.80
CA ALA A 299 17.11 -16.85 -2.38
C ALA A 299 18.34 -15.98 -2.11
N ALA A 300 19.37 -16.07 -2.96
CA ALA A 300 20.57 -15.23 -2.87
C ALA A 300 20.23 -13.76 -3.12
N ALA A 301 19.41 -13.46 -4.13
CA ALA A 301 18.96 -12.10 -4.42
C ALA A 301 18.16 -11.49 -3.26
N LEU A 302 17.30 -12.27 -2.61
CA LEU A 302 16.60 -11.82 -1.40
C LEU A 302 17.58 -11.53 -0.26
N ILE A 303 18.58 -12.39 -0.06
CA ILE A 303 19.63 -12.17 0.95
C ILE A 303 20.43 -10.90 0.64
N ASP A 304 20.82 -10.70 -0.61
CA ASP A 304 21.54 -9.49 -1.04
C ASP A 304 20.67 -8.24 -0.85
N TYR A 305 19.37 -8.34 -1.13
CA TYR A 305 18.43 -7.27 -0.82
C TYR A 305 18.39 -7.00 0.68
N LEU A 306 18.32 -8.01 1.54
CA LEU A 306 18.23 -7.87 3.01
C LEU A 306 19.55 -7.44 3.67
N ASP A 307 20.68 -7.64 2.98
CA ASP A 307 21.96 -7.10 3.38
C ASP A 307 21.88 -5.57 3.35
N VAL A 308 22.32 -4.97 4.44
CA VAL A 308 22.52 -3.53 4.55
C VAL A 308 23.98 -3.43 4.94
N ASP A 309 24.82 -2.87 4.07
CA ASP A 309 26.20 -2.60 4.44
C ASP A 309 26.17 -1.64 5.64
N VAL A 310 26.66 -2.12 6.78
CA VAL A 310 26.67 -1.40 8.06
C VAL A 310 27.43 -0.06 7.96
N GLU A 311 28.19 0.14 6.88
CA GLU A 311 28.97 1.36 6.63
C GLU A 311 28.12 2.58 6.24
N GLU A 312 27.00 2.45 5.51
CA GLU A 312 26.21 3.64 5.11
C GLU A 312 25.38 4.22 6.26
N ALA A 313 24.84 3.36 7.15
CA ALA A 313 24.04 3.81 8.29
C ALA A 313 24.87 4.54 9.37
N ALA A 314 26.16 4.19 9.50
CA ALA A 314 27.07 4.84 10.44
C ALA A 314 27.56 6.21 9.94
N VAL A 315 27.63 6.41 8.62
CA VAL A 315 28.14 7.66 8.02
C VAL A 315 27.09 8.77 8.09
N GLU A 316 25.80 8.49 7.82
CA GLU A 316 24.74 9.51 7.93
C GLU A 316 24.51 9.95 9.39
N SER A 317 24.54 9.01 10.34
CA SER A 317 24.41 9.29 11.78
C SER A 317 25.57 10.13 12.34
N ALA A 318 26.79 9.97 11.82
CA ALA A 318 27.96 10.72 12.29
C ALA A 318 27.99 12.16 11.76
N THR A 319 27.39 12.43 10.59
CA THR A 319 27.33 13.77 10.00
C THR A 319 26.36 14.72 10.69
N GLU A 320 25.34 14.23 11.41
CA GLU A 320 24.39 15.10 12.13
C GLU A 320 24.88 15.56 13.51
N THR A 321 25.92 14.94 14.09
CA THR A 321 26.36 15.20 15.48
C THR A 321 27.65 15.99 15.61
N THR A 322 28.04 16.82 14.63
CA THR A 322 29.18 17.74 14.82
C THR A 322 28.69 19.06 15.43
N PRO A 323 28.98 19.39 16.70
CA PRO A 323 28.61 20.68 17.27
C PRO A 323 29.47 21.77 16.64
N GLN A 324 28.85 22.81 16.07
CA GLN A 324 29.56 24.03 15.72
C GLN A 324 30.11 24.66 17.00
N THR A 325 31.42 24.59 17.19
CA THR A 325 32.13 25.37 18.20
C THR A 325 32.16 26.84 17.75
N GLU A 326 31.38 27.69 18.40
CA GLU A 326 31.51 29.15 18.30
C GLU A 326 32.88 29.60 18.84
N PRO A 327 33.56 30.58 18.22
CA PRO A 327 34.75 31.18 18.78
C PRO A 327 34.39 32.24 19.83
N GLU A 328 35.08 32.23 20.97
CA GLU A 328 35.02 33.26 22.01
C GLU A 328 35.31 34.67 21.46
N PRO A 329 34.63 35.72 21.97
CA PRO A 329 34.96 37.09 21.63
C PRO A 329 36.09 37.61 22.53
N GLY A 330 37.29 37.74 21.96
CA GLY A 330 38.40 38.46 22.57
C GLY A 330 38.66 39.81 21.88
N LYS A 331 38.15 40.90 22.49
CA LYS A 331 38.72 42.26 22.64
C LYS A 331 37.67 43.36 22.74
#